data_AF-A0A4V1UPI9-F1
#
_entry.id   AF-A0A4V1UPI9-F1
#
_cell.length_a   1.000
_cell.length_b   1.000
_cell.length_c   1.000
_cell.angle_alpha   90.00
_cell.angle_beta   90.00
_cell.angle_gamma   90.00
#
_symmetry.space_group_name_H-M   'P 1'
#
loop_
_entity.id
_entity.type
_entity.pdbx_description
1 polymer ?
#
loop_
_entity_poly.entity_id
_entity_poly.type
_entity_poly.pdbx_seq_one_letter_code
_entity_poly.pdbx_strand_id
1 'polypeptide(L)'
;EHRLARSFRYGGVIECRDGYVELLTLEQRQWHGLIELMNYPEWALDASLEDAVVRSQRGDFINEEIRRWASRRPVEEIVVAAQRLGVPMARYNTPEQVLSGHHEASRGLFSDMPHVDGGRCVLQTAPFRFGNEPLPARPWPPRPDKTTADKPHEVEGPTKETRRERA
;
A
#
# COMPACT_ATOMS: atom_id res chain seq x y z
N GLU A 1 11.87 6.14 5.38
CA GLU A 1 10.96 7.31 5.31
C GLU A 1 9.73 7.06 6.17
N HIS A 2 9.22 8.10 6.87
CA HIS A 2 8.04 8.02 7.74
C HIS A 2 6.81 8.59 7.03
N ARG A 3 5.62 7.99 7.20
CA ARG A 3 4.37 8.44 6.54
C ARG A 3 4.03 9.92 6.76
N LEU A 4 4.46 10.50 7.90
CA LEU A 4 4.25 11.91 8.23
C LEU A 4 5.28 12.86 7.60
N ALA A 5 6.39 12.33 7.09
CA ALA A 5 7.48 13.10 6.48
C ALA A 5 7.57 12.92 4.97
N ARG A 6 6.70 12.07 4.38
CA ARG A 6 6.56 11.94 2.94
C ARG A 6 5.94 13.22 2.39
N SER A 7 6.77 14.06 1.76
CA SER A 7 6.30 15.19 0.96
C SER A 7 6.11 14.71 -0.48
N PHE A 8 4.92 14.21 -0.79
CA PHE A 8 4.46 14.26 -2.18
C PHE A 8 4.06 15.69 -2.44
N ARG A 9 4.70 16.34 -3.42
CA ARG A 9 4.43 17.76 -3.69
C ARG A 9 2.96 17.97 -4.08
N TYR A 10 2.33 17.00 -4.76
CA TYR A 10 0.88 16.87 -4.91
C TYR A 10 0.49 15.39 -5.02
N GLY A 11 -0.73 15.03 -4.60
CA GLY A 11 -1.21 13.66 -4.45
C GLY A 11 -1.26 13.18 -2.98
N GLY A 12 -1.09 11.88 -2.77
CA GLY A 12 -1.22 11.22 -1.47
C GLY A 12 -2.66 10.87 -1.12
N VAL A 13 -2.96 10.80 0.18
CA VAL A 13 -4.28 10.44 0.70
C VAL A 13 -5.24 11.63 0.54
N ILE A 14 -6.36 11.40 -0.13
CA ILE A 14 -7.37 12.40 -0.46
C ILE A 14 -8.72 11.92 0.05
N GLU A 15 -9.43 12.79 0.77
CA GLU A 15 -10.78 12.53 1.27
C GLU A 15 -11.82 12.60 0.13
N CYS A 16 -12.71 11.62 0.14
CA CYS A 16 -13.85 11.47 -0.75
C CYS A 16 -15.13 11.48 0.08
N ARG A 17 -16.30 11.40 -0.57
CA ARG A 17 -17.60 11.45 0.11
C ARG A 17 -17.81 10.35 1.16
N ASP A 18 -17.26 9.17 0.91
CA ASP A 18 -17.49 7.94 1.69
C ASP A 18 -16.19 7.18 2.02
N GLY A 19 -15.06 7.88 2.07
CA GLY A 19 -13.76 7.30 2.42
C GLY A 19 -12.60 8.08 1.85
N TYR A 20 -11.51 7.39 1.51
CA TYR A 20 -10.27 7.99 1.03
C TYR A 20 -9.74 7.24 -0.18
N VAL A 21 -8.99 7.96 -1.02
CA VAL A 21 -8.16 7.41 -2.09
C VAL A 21 -6.70 7.81 -1.88
N GLU A 22 -5.77 6.96 -2.30
CA GLU A 22 -4.37 7.32 -2.49
C GLU A 22 -4.16 7.68 -3.97
N LEU A 23 -3.59 8.85 -4.24
CA LEU A 23 -3.21 9.30 -5.59
C LEU A 23 -1.70 9.41 -5.73
N LEU A 24 -1.18 8.92 -6.86
CA LEU A 24 0.22 9.14 -7.24
C LEU A 24 0.33 9.47 -8.74
N THR A 25 0.91 10.63 -9.06
CA THR A 25 1.14 11.08 -10.44
C THR A 25 2.62 11.42 -10.67
N LEU A 26 3.39 10.42 -11.10
CA LEU A 26 4.83 10.55 -11.39
C LEU A 26 5.11 10.84 -12.87
N GLU A 27 4.30 10.30 -13.78
CA GLU A 27 4.52 10.41 -15.23
C GLU A 27 3.54 11.39 -15.88
N GLN A 28 3.94 11.99 -17.00
CA GLN A 28 3.11 12.99 -17.72
C GLN A 28 1.75 12.43 -18.15
N ARG A 29 1.70 11.18 -18.64
CA ARG A 29 0.44 10.52 -19.00
C ARG A 29 -0.55 10.41 -17.81
N GLN A 30 -0.04 10.26 -16.59
CA GLN A 30 -0.86 10.12 -15.38
C GLN A 30 -1.43 11.48 -14.99
N TRP A 31 -0.66 12.55 -15.20
CA TRP A 31 -1.13 13.92 -15.08
C TRP A 31 -2.26 14.22 -16.07
N HIS A 32 -2.08 13.91 -17.36
CA HIS A 32 -3.13 14.09 -18.36
C HIS A 32 -4.39 13.28 -18.07
N GLY A 33 -4.23 12.01 -17.65
CA GLY A 33 -5.36 11.19 -17.21
C GLY A 33 -6.09 11.77 -15.99
N LEU A 34 -5.38 12.42 -15.07
CA LEU A 34 -5.98 13.10 -13.91
C LEU A 34 -6.78 14.33 -14.34
N ILE A 35 -6.29 15.12 -15.31
CA ILE A 35 -7.03 16.25 -15.88
C ILE A 35 -8.33 15.75 -16.53
N GLU A 36 -8.26 14.71 -17.35
CA GLU A 36 -9.42 14.09 -17.99
C GLU A 36 -10.40 13.54 -16.94
N LEU A 37 -9.91 12.87 -15.90
CA LEU A 37 -10.71 12.36 -14.78
C LEU A 37 -11.50 13.48 -14.08
N MET A 38 -10.88 14.67 -13.95
CA MET A 38 -11.52 15.86 -13.37
C MET A 38 -12.38 16.63 -14.38
N ASN A 39 -12.52 16.13 -15.61
CA ASN A 39 -13.23 16.76 -16.72
C ASN A 39 -12.67 18.15 -17.07
N TYR A 40 -11.35 18.23 -17.26
CA TYR A 40 -10.64 19.40 -17.78
C TYR A 40 -10.95 20.71 -17.03
N PRO A 41 -10.70 20.79 -15.70
CA PRO A 41 -10.94 22.01 -14.96
C PRO A 41 -10.01 23.13 -15.45
N GLU A 42 -10.51 24.35 -15.53
CA GLU A 42 -9.81 25.50 -16.14
C GLU A 42 -8.41 25.72 -15.58
N TRP A 43 -8.22 25.60 -14.26
CA TRP A 43 -6.92 25.76 -13.61
C TRP A 43 -5.87 24.75 -14.10
N ALA A 44 -6.29 23.56 -14.51
CA ALA A 44 -5.39 22.50 -14.93
C ALA A 44 -4.97 22.63 -16.40
N LEU A 45 -5.61 23.54 -17.15
CA LEU A 45 -5.30 23.85 -18.55
C LEU A 45 -4.21 24.93 -18.69
N ASP A 46 -3.70 25.47 -17.58
CA ASP A 46 -2.53 26.35 -17.59
C ASP A 46 -1.33 25.59 -18.19
N ALA A 47 -0.84 26.08 -19.33
CA ALA A 47 0.28 25.46 -20.04
C ALA A 47 1.55 25.33 -19.20
N SER A 48 1.74 26.16 -18.16
CA SER A 48 2.87 26.02 -17.23
C SER A 48 2.80 24.74 -16.39
N LEU A 49 1.61 24.17 -16.20
CA LEU A 49 1.41 22.91 -15.49
C LEU A 49 1.78 21.68 -16.35
N GLU A 50 2.19 21.84 -17.62
CA GLU A 50 2.83 20.76 -18.37
C GLU A 50 4.22 20.42 -17.80
N ASP A 51 4.89 21.37 -17.14
CA ASP A 51 6.18 21.15 -16.47
C ASP A 51 5.98 20.54 -15.08
N ALA A 52 6.57 19.37 -14.86
CA ALA A 52 6.53 18.66 -13.58
C ALA A 52 7.13 19.46 -12.42
N VAL A 53 8.14 20.30 -12.67
CA VAL A 53 8.77 21.16 -11.65
C VAL A 53 7.79 22.25 -11.21
N VAL A 54 7.08 22.87 -12.16
CA VAL A 54 6.04 23.87 -11.86
C VAL A 54 4.91 23.22 -11.07
N ARG A 55 4.44 22.02 -11.46
CA ARG A 55 3.45 21.27 -10.67
C ARG A 55 3.94 21.02 -9.24
N SER A 56 5.21 20.66 -9.11
CA SER A 56 5.87 20.46 -7.82
C SER A 56 5.86 21.73 -6.94
N GLN A 57 6.15 22.90 -7.53
CA GLN A 57 6.15 24.17 -6.82
C GLN A 57 4.74 24.65 -6.45
N ARG A 58 3.74 24.35 -7.29
CA ARG A 58 2.33 24.70 -7.09
C ARG A 58 1.53 23.60 -6.40
N GLY A 59 2.22 22.67 -5.75
CA GLY A 59 1.63 21.44 -5.24
C GLY A 59 0.47 21.65 -4.24
N ASP A 60 0.58 22.66 -3.37
CA ASP A 60 -0.46 23.00 -2.40
C ASP A 60 -1.77 23.42 -3.10
N PHE A 61 -1.67 24.27 -4.12
CA PHE A 61 -2.82 24.70 -4.93
C PHE A 61 -3.46 23.52 -5.66
N ILE A 62 -2.64 22.68 -6.31
CA ILE A 62 -3.12 21.49 -7.02
C ILE A 62 -3.85 20.54 -6.06
N ASN A 63 -3.29 20.32 -4.86
CA ASN A 63 -3.92 19.47 -3.84
C ASN A 63 -5.25 20.04 -3.35
N GLU A 64 -5.35 21.35 -3.16
CA GLU A 64 -6.61 21.99 -2.77
C GLU A 64 -7.70 21.74 -3.81
N GLU A 65 -7.39 21.95 -5.09
CA GLU A 65 -8.32 21.72 -6.19
C GLU A 65 -8.74 20.25 -6.30
N ILE A 66 -7.78 19.31 -6.23
CA ILE A 66 -8.09 17.87 -6.29
C ILE A 66 -8.96 17.45 -5.09
N ARG A 67 -8.65 17.91 -3.88
CA ARG A 67 -9.45 17.59 -2.67
C ARG A 67 -10.86 18.16 -2.77
N ARG A 68 -11.00 19.40 -3.26
CA ARG A 68 -12.31 20.02 -3.49
C ARG A 68 -13.13 19.22 -4.49
N TRP A 69 -12.51 18.75 -5.57
CA TRP A 69 -13.15 17.88 -6.55
C TRP A 69 -13.53 16.50 -5.98
N ALA A 70 -12.63 15.85 -5.24
CA ALA A 70 -12.81 14.49 -4.73
C ALA A 70 -13.85 14.39 -3.59
N SER A 71 -13.90 15.39 -2.70
CA SER A 71 -14.78 15.41 -1.50
C SER A 71 -16.27 15.20 -1.80
N ARG A 72 -16.72 15.46 -3.04
CA ARG A 72 -18.13 15.37 -3.45
C ARG A 72 -18.50 14.04 -4.10
N ARG A 73 -17.52 13.14 -4.30
CA ARG A 73 -17.67 11.92 -5.10
C ARG A 73 -17.40 10.67 -4.26
N PRO A 74 -18.11 9.56 -4.51
CA PRO A 74 -17.81 8.29 -3.85
C PRO A 74 -16.47 7.74 -4.33
N VAL A 75 -15.76 7.06 -3.43
CA VAL A 75 -14.47 6.43 -3.71
C VAL A 75 -14.54 5.51 -4.93
N GLU A 76 -15.59 4.70 -5.02
CA GLU A 76 -15.72 3.67 -6.06
C GLU A 76 -15.81 4.28 -7.47
N GLU A 77 -16.57 5.37 -7.62
CA GLU A 77 -16.71 6.07 -8.91
C GLU A 77 -15.36 6.63 -9.37
N ILE A 78 -14.64 7.27 -8.44
CA ILE A 78 -13.31 7.82 -8.71
C ILE A 78 -12.34 6.71 -9.12
N VAL A 79 -12.26 5.62 -8.34
CA VAL A 79 -11.28 4.53 -8.57
C VAL A 79 -11.54 3.83 -9.91
N VAL A 80 -12.79 3.52 -10.23
CA VAL A 80 -13.15 2.89 -11.51
C VAL A 80 -12.80 3.79 -12.69
N ALA A 81 -13.10 5.09 -12.60
CA ALA A 81 -12.77 6.04 -13.66
C ALA A 81 -11.25 6.25 -13.79
N ALA A 82 -10.53 6.41 -12.67
CA ALA A 82 -9.09 6.56 -12.64
C ALA A 82 -8.37 5.36 -13.27
N GLN A 83 -8.82 4.13 -12.98
CA GLN A 83 -8.26 2.91 -13.56
C GLN A 83 -8.40 2.89 -15.08
N ARG A 84 -9.55 3.32 -15.62
CA ARG A 84 -9.78 3.41 -17.08
C ARG A 84 -8.87 4.43 -17.76
N LEU A 85 -8.57 5.53 -17.06
CA LEU A 85 -7.73 6.63 -17.54
C LEU A 85 -6.23 6.44 -17.25
N GLY A 86 -5.84 5.30 -16.66
CA GLY A 86 -4.45 5.00 -16.32
C GLY A 86 -3.86 5.92 -15.24
N VAL A 87 -4.72 6.52 -14.40
CA VAL A 87 -4.34 7.32 -13.24
C VAL A 87 -4.11 6.39 -12.05
N PRO A 88 -2.90 6.37 -11.44
CA PRO A 88 -2.64 5.57 -10.25
C PRO A 88 -3.42 6.13 -9.05
N MET A 89 -4.63 5.63 -8.87
CA MET A 89 -5.51 5.99 -7.78
C MET A 89 -6.27 4.75 -7.30
N ALA A 90 -6.24 4.50 -6.00
CA ALA A 90 -6.89 3.35 -5.38
C ALA A 90 -7.54 3.73 -4.06
N ARG A 91 -8.53 2.95 -3.63
CA ARG A 91 -9.12 3.09 -2.29
C ARG A 91 -8.03 2.94 -1.23
N TYR A 92 -8.01 3.87 -0.27
CA TYR A 92 -7.18 3.76 0.91
C TYR A 92 -7.91 2.92 1.96
N ASN A 93 -7.73 1.59 1.89
CA ASN A 93 -8.46 0.64 2.70
C ASN A 93 -8.11 0.72 4.20
N THR A 94 -9.11 0.54 5.05
CA THR A 94 -8.89 0.20 6.46
C THR A 94 -8.35 -1.23 6.60
N PRO A 95 -7.69 -1.59 7.72
CA PRO A 95 -7.25 -2.96 7.94
C PRO A 95 -8.38 -4.00 7.81
N GLU A 96 -9.60 -3.67 8.28
CA GLU A 96 -10.77 -4.53 8.16
C GLU A 96 -11.20 -4.74 6.70
N GLN A 97 -11.19 -3.68 5.89
CA GLN A 97 -11.49 -3.76 4.46
C GLN A 97 -10.46 -4.62 3.70
N VAL A 98 -9.19 -4.60 4.10
CA VAL A 98 -8.15 -5.45 3.48
C VAL A 98 -8.45 -6.95 3.70
N LEU A 99 -8.95 -7.35 4.86
CA LEU A 99 -9.24 -8.75 5.17
C LEU A 99 -10.32 -9.36 4.27
N SER A 100 -11.18 -8.53 3.68
CA SER A 100 -12.30 -8.93 2.83
C SER A 100 -12.25 -8.33 1.42
N GLY A 101 -11.12 -7.73 1.05
CA GLY A 101 -10.95 -7.03 -0.22
C GLY A 101 -10.98 -7.97 -1.43
N HIS A 102 -11.47 -7.45 -2.56
CA HIS A 102 -11.64 -8.25 -3.79
C HIS A 102 -10.32 -8.85 -4.28
N HIS A 103 -9.23 -8.07 -4.27
CA HIS A 103 -7.93 -8.54 -4.73
C HIS A 103 -7.33 -9.57 -3.77
N GLU A 104 -7.46 -9.36 -2.46
CA GLU A 104 -6.99 -10.24 -1.41
C GLU A 104 -7.74 -11.58 -1.43
N ALA A 105 -9.06 -11.55 -1.57
CA ALA A 105 -9.90 -12.74 -1.72
C ALA A 105 -9.58 -13.50 -3.01
N SER A 106 -9.46 -12.80 -4.15
CA SER A 106 -9.12 -13.43 -5.45
C SER A 106 -7.76 -14.14 -5.45
N ARG A 107 -6.87 -13.74 -4.54
CA ARG A 107 -5.52 -14.29 -4.39
C ARG A 107 -5.42 -15.32 -3.26
N GLY A 108 -6.47 -15.51 -2.46
CA GLY A 108 -6.42 -16.32 -1.24
C GLY A 108 -5.32 -15.85 -0.27
N LEU A 109 -5.14 -14.53 -0.16
CA LEU A 109 -4.07 -13.94 0.65
C LEU A 109 -4.26 -14.20 2.15
N PHE A 110 -5.49 -14.50 2.57
CA PHE A 110 -5.85 -14.81 3.94
C PHE A 110 -6.47 -16.20 4.04
N SER A 111 -6.03 -16.97 5.03
CA SER A 111 -6.52 -18.30 5.33
C SER A 111 -7.10 -18.33 6.73
N ASP A 112 -8.28 -18.91 6.87
CA ASP A 112 -8.92 -19.12 8.16
C ASP A 112 -8.38 -20.40 8.82
N MET A 113 -7.64 -20.26 9.91
CA MET A 113 -6.92 -21.34 10.59
C MET A 113 -7.44 -21.59 12.01
N PRO A 114 -7.51 -22.85 12.47
CA PRO A 114 -7.83 -23.16 13.87
C PRO A 114 -6.73 -22.60 14.77
N HIS A 115 -7.07 -21.89 15.84
CA HIS A 115 -6.10 -21.34 16.80
C HIS A 115 -5.71 -22.37 17.86
N VAL A 116 -4.46 -22.33 18.34
CA VAL A 116 -3.90 -23.32 19.29
C VAL A 116 -4.62 -23.35 20.64
N ASP A 117 -5.21 -22.23 21.05
CA ASP A 117 -6.03 -22.10 22.28
C ASP A 117 -7.54 -22.30 22.04
N GLY A 118 -7.93 -22.78 20.85
CA GLY A 118 -9.31 -22.90 20.43
C GLY A 118 -9.82 -21.67 19.67
N GLY A 119 -10.88 -21.86 18.89
CA GLY A 119 -11.40 -20.84 17.97
C GLY A 119 -10.69 -20.81 16.63
N ARG A 120 -10.91 -19.73 15.88
CA ARG A 120 -10.42 -19.52 14.51
C ARG A 120 -9.72 -18.18 14.39
N CYS A 121 -8.69 -18.11 13.54
CA CYS A 121 -7.89 -16.91 13.32
C CYS A 121 -7.58 -16.78 11.82
N VAL A 122 -7.77 -15.57 11.29
CA VAL A 122 -7.44 -15.25 9.90
C VAL A 122 -5.96 -14.87 9.84
N LEU A 123 -5.18 -15.66 9.12
CA LEU A 123 -3.74 -15.46 8.95
C LEU A 123 -3.41 -15.18 7.49
N GLN A 124 -2.45 -14.28 7.27
CA GLN A 124 -1.91 -14.06 5.95
C GLN A 124 -1.13 -15.30 5.48
N THR A 125 -1.40 -15.77 4.26
CA THR A 125 -0.62 -16.79 3.58
C THR A 125 0.64 -16.16 2.96
N ALA A 126 1.45 -16.94 2.25
CA ALA A 126 2.60 -16.37 1.55
C ALA A 126 2.13 -15.34 0.50
N PRO A 127 2.74 -14.15 0.42
CA PRO A 127 2.29 -13.09 -0.50
C PRO A 127 2.61 -13.39 -1.97
N PHE A 128 3.25 -14.53 -2.27
CA PHE A 128 3.61 -15.01 -3.59
C PHE A 128 3.10 -16.44 -3.81
N ARG A 129 2.95 -16.83 -5.09
CA ARG A 129 2.51 -18.16 -5.52
C ARG A 129 3.32 -18.62 -6.72
N PHE A 130 3.49 -19.93 -6.87
CA PHE A 130 4.17 -20.54 -8.03
C PHE A 130 3.19 -21.10 -9.08
N GLY A 131 1.89 -21.18 -8.74
CA GLY A 131 0.79 -21.58 -9.62
C GLY A 131 -0.45 -20.72 -9.39
N ASN A 132 -1.62 -21.20 -9.81
CA ASN A 132 -2.87 -20.46 -9.60
C ASN A 132 -3.35 -20.51 -8.14
N GLU A 133 -3.06 -21.61 -7.44
CA GLU A 133 -3.49 -21.83 -6.06
C GLU A 133 -2.65 -21.03 -5.05
N PRO A 134 -3.27 -20.52 -3.97
CA PRO A 134 -2.55 -19.97 -2.83
C PRO A 134 -1.66 -21.04 -2.18
N LEU A 135 -0.52 -20.61 -1.62
CA LEU A 135 0.28 -21.51 -0.79
C LEU A 135 -0.46 -21.78 0.54
N PRO A 136 -0.46 -23.03 1.03
CA PRO A 136 -1.15 -23.36 2.27
C PRO A 136 -0.55 -22.60 3.45
N ALA A 137 -1.41 -22.15 4.37
CA ALA A 137 -0.97 -21.58 5.63
C ALA A 137 -0.19 -22.63 6.43
N ARG A 138 0.91 -22.21 7.06
CA ARG A 138 1.70 -23.08 7.94
C ARG A 138 0.93 -23.34 9.24
N PRO A 139 1.05 -24.54 9.82
CA PRO A 139 0.50 -24.80 11.15
C PRO A 139 1.15 -23.87 12.18
N TRP A 140 0.46 -23.65 13.29
CA TRP A 140 0.99 -22.88 14.41
C TRP A 140 2.32 -23.45 14.90
N PRO A 141 3.28 -22.60 15.29
CA PRO A 141 4.46 -23.08 15.98
C PRO A 141 4.03 -23.86 17.23
N PRO A 142 4.76 -24.93 17.59
CA PRO A 142 4.48 -25.64 18.82
C PRO A 142 4.54 -24.68 20.01
N ARG A 143 3.70 -24.90 21.02
CA ARG A 143 3.78 -24.13 22.27
C ARG A 143 5.19 -24.27 22.83
N PRO A 144 5.82 -23.18 23.32
CA PRO A 144 7.04 -23.30 24.10
C PRO A 144 6.79 -24.32 25.21
N ASP A 145 7.66 -25.30 25.32
CA ASP A 145 7.61 -26.22 26.44
C ASP A 145 7.96 -25.42 27.71
N LYS A 146 7.26 -25.70 28.81
CA LYS A 146 7.52 -25.04 30.10
C LYS A 146 8.93 -25.32 30.65
N THR A 147 9.71 -26.17 29.99
CA THR A 147 11.02 -26.66 30.42
C THR A 147 12.20 -25.91 29.77
N THR A 148 11.99 -25.18 28.67
CA THR A 148 13.07 -24.44 27.97
C THR A 148 13.15 -22.96 28.40
N ALA A 149 12.41 -22.54 29.42
CA ALA A 149 12.45 -21.17 29.94
C ALA A 149 13.80 -20.79 30.61
N ASP A 150 14.73 -21.72 30.79
CA ASP A 150 15.95 -21.50 31.57
C ASP A 150 17.25 -22.04 30.89
N LYS A 151 17.28 -22.07 29.56
CA LYS A 151 18.57 -22.24 28.85
C LYS A 151 19.10 -20.86 28.45
N PRO A 152 20.25 -20.41 28.97
CA PRO A 152 20.91 -19.23 28.43
C PRO A 152 21.12 -19.44 26.94
N HIS A 153 20.80 -18.43 26.13
CA HIS A 153 21.27 -18.39 24.75
C HIS A 153 22.80 -18.37 24.78
N GLU A 154 23.45 -19.51 24.58
CA GLU A 154 24.85 -19.53 24.17
C GLU A 154 24.90 -18.92 22.77
N VAL A 155 25.22 -17.62 22.74
CA VAL A 155 25.68 -16.97 21.53
C VAL A 155 27.07 -17.56 21.27
N GLU A 156 27.15 -18.60 20.44
CA GLU A 156 28.42 -18.99 19.83
C GLU A 156 28.89 -17.80 18.98
N GLY A 157 29.74 -16.97 19.58
CA GLY A 157 30.49 -15.95 18.86
C GLY A 157 31.40 -16.64 17.83
N PRO A 158 31.71 -15.97 16.71
CA PRO A 158 32.51 -16.57 15.65
C PRO A 158 33.86 -17.06 16.19
N THR A 159 34.15 -18.33 15.97
CA THR A 159 35.42 -18.98 16.30
C THR A 159 36.57 -18.19 15.67
N LYS A 160 37.59 -17.85 16.47
CA LYS A 160 38.74 -16.99 16.10
C LYS A 160 39.71 -17.61 15.07
N GLU A 161 39.24 -18.43 14.14
CA GLU A 161 40.11 -19.23 13.27
C GLU A 161 40.20 -18.77 11.81
N THR A 162 39.89 -17.51 11.50
CA THR A 162 40.06 -16.98 10.13
C THR A 162 40.80 -15.65 10.05
N ARG A 163 41.75 -15.38 10.96
CA ARG A 163 42.60 -14.18 10.91
C ARG A 163 44.10 -14.46 10.74
N ARG A 164 44.44 -15.52 10.00
CA ARG A 164 45.78 -15.70 9.41
C ARG A 164 45.61 -16.31 8.02
N GLU A 165 45.56 -15.44 7.02
CA GLU A 165 46.14 -15.60 5.67
C GLU A 165 45.50 -14.55 4.74
N ARG A 166 46.13 -13.38 4.73
CA ARG A 166 46.21 -12.40 3.64
C ARG A 166 47.04 -11.24 4.17
N ALA A 167 48.35 -11.46 4.16
CA ALA A 167 49.36 -10.42 4.04
C ALA A 167 49.92 -10.53 2.62
#